data_AF-A0A1W5ZRL1-F1
#
_entry.id   AF-A0A1W5ZRL1-F1
#
_cell.length_a   1.000
_cell.length_b   1.000
_cell.length_c   1.000
_cell.angle_alpha   90.00
_cell.angle_beta   90.00
_cell.angle_gamma   90.00
#
_symmetry.space_group_name_H-M   'P 1'
#
loop_
_entity.id
_entity.type
_entity.pdbx_description
1 polymer ?
#
loop_
_entity_poly.entity_id
_entity_poly.type
_entity_poly.pdbx_seq_one_letter_code
_entity_poly.pdbx_strand_id
1 'polypeptide(L)'
;MKKFLLFIAGLIALGILLANLGPMILLGVSVWLLYVVFKQFMKSDSTAGKIAWVVLGLIILSVAVSNIYAVIGLAAAYGLYLIYKSWTSKTEGSSKSFKSDDPFTNFEREWAELNK
;
A
#
# COMPACT_ATOMS: atom_id res chain seq x y z
N MET A 1 11.11 -1.48 23.62
CA MET A 1 9.67 -1.88 23.59
C MET A 1 8.98 -1.60 22.26
N LYS A 2 9.03 -0.38 21.69
CA LYS A 2 8.29 -0.05 20.44
C LYS A 2 8.69 -0.88 19.21
N LYS A 3 9.97 -1.27 19.08
CA LYS A 3 10.45 -2.11 17.95
C LYS A 3 9.92 -3.54 18.02
N PHE A 4 9.85 -4.12 19.23
CA PHE A 4 9.30 -5.45 19.44
C PHE A 4 7.80 -5.50 19.11
N LEU A 5 7.03 -4.50 19.53
CA LEU A 5 5.61 -4.40 19.17
C LEU A 5 5.40 -4.24 17.65
N LEU A 6 6.22 -3.42 16.97
CA LEU A 6 6.17 -3.29 15.51
C LEU A 6 6.54 -4.59 14.80
N PHE A 7 7.47 -5.38 15.35
CA PHE A 7 7.82 -6.69 14.82
C PHE A 7 6.64 -7.68 14.92
N ILE A 8 5.97 -7.76 16.08
CA ILE A 8 4.78 -8.59 16.26
C ILE A 8 3.64 -8.14 15.33
N ALA A 9 3.38 -6.82 15.24
CA ALA A 9 2.40 -6.28 14.31
C ALA A 9 2.75 -6.62 12.85
N GLY A 10 4.03 -6.59 12.50
CA GLY A 10 4.53 -6.99 11.18
C GLY A 10 4.29 -8.47 10.88
N LEU A 11 4.54 -9.37 11.84
CA LEU A 11 4.24 -10.79 11.69
C LEU A 11 2.74 -11.06 11.48
N ILE A 12 1.88 -10.38 12.25
CA ILE A 12 0.42 -10.49 12.08
C ILE A 12 0.00 -9.98 10.71
N ALA A 13 0.48 -8.80 10.29
CA ALA A 13 0.18 -8.25 8.98
C ALA A 13 0.67 -9.16 7.85
N LEU A 14 1.84 -9.78 7.98
CA LEU A 14 2.34 -10.77 7.03
C LEU A 14 1.43 -12.00 6.96
N GLY A 15 1.00 -12.54 8.09
CA GLY A 15 0.05 -13.65 8.13
C GLY A 15 -1.27 -13.32 7.43
N ILE A 16 -1.83 -12.13 7.69
CA ILE A 16 -3.05 -11.65 7.03
C ILE A 16 -2.84 -11.53 5.52
N LEU A 17 -1.72 -10.96 5.07
CA LEU A 17 -1.40 -10.82 3.66
C LEU A 17 -1.31 -12.18 2.96
N LEU A 18 -0.58 -13.14 3.56
CA LEU A 18 -0.46 -14.50 3.02
C LEU A 18 -1.80 -15.23 2.96
N ALA A 19 -2.65 -15.08 3.98
CA ALA A 19 -3.98 -15.69 3.98
C ALA A 19 -4.92 -15.10 2.91
N ASN A 20 -4.72 -13.83 2.52
CA ASN A 20 -5.55 -13.13 1.55
C ASN A 20 -4.97 -13.10 0.12
N LEU A 21 -3.81 -13.71 -0.12
CA LEU A 21 -3.12 -13.65 -1.42
C LEU A 21 -3.96 -14.23 -2.57
N GLY A 22 -4.61 -15.38 -2.36
CA GLY A 22 -5.50 -15.99 -3.37
C GLY A 22 -6.69 -15.08 -3.72
N PRO A 23 -7.52 -14.69 -2.73
CA PRO A 23 -8.62 -13.75 -2.94
C PRO A 23 -8.18 -12.41 -3.57
N MET A 24 -7.00 -11.88 -3.24
CA MET A 24 -6.47 -10.65 -3.84
C MET A 24 -6.21 -10.81 -5.34
N ILE A 25 -5.61 -11.93 -5.75
CA ILE A 25 -5.35 -12.23 -7.17
C ILE A 25 -6.68 -12.38 -7.91
N LEU A 26 -7.63 -13.15 -7.35
CA LEU A 26 -8.95 -13.34 -7.96
C LEU A 26 -9.73 -12.03 -8.10
N LEU A 27 -9.68 -11.17 -7.07
CA LEU A 27 -10.30 -9.85 -7.12
C LEU A 27 -9.68 -8.99 -8.22
N GLY A 28 -8.34 -8.93 -8.30
CA GLY A 28 -7.62 -8.18 -9.32
C GLY A 28 -7.94 -8.66 -10.74
N VAL A 29 -7.93 -9.98 -10.97
CA VAL A 29 -8.30 -10.58 -12.25
C VAL A 29 -9.77 -10.30 -12.59
N SER A 30 -10.67 -10.38 -11.62
CA SER A 30 -12.11 -10.12 -11.85
C SER A 30 -12.36 -8.67 -12.25
N VAL A 31 -11.70 -7.70 -11.62
CA VAL A 31 -11.76 -6.28 -12.01
C VAL A 31 -11.24 -6.08 -13.44
N TRP A 32 -10.11 -6.70 -13.78
CA TRP A 32 -9.57 -6.64 -15.13
C TRP A 32 -10.51 -7.26 -16.18
N LEU A 33 -11.11 -8.42 -15.89
CA LEU A 33 -12.08 -9.07 -16.77
C LEU A 33 -13.37 -8.25 -16.91
N LEU A 34 -13.87 -7.63 -15.84
CA LEU A 34 -15.02 -6.71 -15.93
C LEU A 34 -14.73 -5.55 -16.89
N TYR A 35 -13.52 -5.01 -16.87
CA TYR A 35 -13.10 -3.98 -17.82
C TYR A 35 -13.10 -4.50 -19.26
N VAL A 36 -12.62 -5.73 -19.50
CA VAL A 36 -12.66 -6.36 -20.83
C VAL A 36 -14.11 -6.59 -21.29
N VAL A 37 -14.97 -7.14 -20.43
CA VAL A 37 -16.39 -7.34 -20.72
C VAL A 37 -17.07 -6.02 -21.05
N PHE A 38 -16.80 -4.96 -20.28
CA PHE A 38 -17.35 -3.64 -20.55
C PHE A 38 -16.94 -3.12 -21.94
N LYS A 39 -15.67 -3.27 -22.34
CA LYS A 39 -15.23 -2.91 -23.70
C LYS A 39 -15.97 -3.70 -24.77
N GLN A 40 -16.17 -5.01 -24.58
CA GLN A 40 -16.83 -5.84 -25.59
C GLN A 40 -18.33 -5.58 -25.65
N PHE A 41 -18.95 -5.29 -24.52
CA PHE A 41 -20.33 -4.81 -24.46
C PHE A 41 -20.52 -3.52 -25.26
N MET A 42 -19.59 -2.56 -25.13
CA MET A 42 -19.60 -1.30 -25.90
C MET A 42 -19.38 -1.50 -27.40
N LYS A 43 -18.62 -2.52 -27.81
CA LYS A 43 -18.37 -2.84 -29.23
C LYS A 43 -19.48 -3.67 -29.87
N SER A 44 -20.40 -4.22 -29.10
CA SER A 44 -21.44 -5.11 -29.63
C SER A 44 -22.60 -4.28 -30.19
N ASP A 45 -22.91 -4.46 -31.47
CA ASP A 45 -24.06 -3.79 -32.10
C ASP A 45 -25.38 -4.57 -31.91
N SER A 46 -25.32 -5.85 -31.58
CA SER A 46 -26.50 -6.71 -31.45
C SER A 46 -27.07 -6.75 -30.03
N THR A 47 -28.40 -6.74 -29.92
CA THR A 47 -29.10 -6.84 -28.63
C THR A 47 -28.77 -8.15 -27.90
N ALA A 48 -28.73 -9.27 -28.62
CA ALA A 48 -28.38 -10.57 -28.05
C ALA A 48 -26.93 -10.61 -27.54
N GLY A 49 -25.98 -10.02 -28.27
CA GLY A 49 -24.58 -9.92 -27.84
C GLY A 49 -24.42 -9.08 -26.58
N LYS A 50 -25.12 -7.95 -26.52
CA LYS A 50 -25.17 -7.11 -25.31
C LYS A 50 -25.71 -7.87 -24.10
N ILE A 51 -26.79 -8.63 -24.25
CA ILE A 51 -27.35 -9.46 -23.16
C ILE A 51 -26.33 -10.49 -22.69
N ALA A 52 -25.66 -11.20 -23.61
CA ALA A 52 -24.63 -12.18 -23.27
C ALA A 52 -23.47 -11.57 -22.46
N TRP A 53 -22.97 -10.40 -22.88
CA TRP A 53 -21.91 -9.69 -22.14
C TRP A 53 -22.37 -9.21 -20.76
N VAL A 54 -23.62 -8.77 -20.62
CA VAL A 54 -24.18 -8.39 -19.31
C VAL A 54 -24.23 -9.60 -18.37
N VAL A 55 -24.74 -10.74 -18.84
CA VAL A 55 -24.81 -11.97 -18.02
C VAL A 55 -23.41 -12.41 -17.58
N LEU A 56 -22.45 -12.42 -18.52
CA LEU A 56 -21.06 -12.74 -18.19
C LEU A 56 -20.45 -11.74 -17.19
N GLY A 57 -20.73 -10.45 -17.37
CA GLY A 57 -20.32 -9.41 -16.44
C GLY A 57 -20.88 -9.61 -15.04
N LEU A 58 -22.14 -10.00 -14.90
CA LEU A 58 -22.77 -10.28 -13.60
C LEU A 58 -22.13 -11.49 -12.88
N ILE A 59 -21.77 -12.53 -13.62
CA ILE A 59 -21.05 -13.69 -13.05
C ILE A 59 -19.70 -13.25 -12.50
N ILE A 60 -18.91 -12.52 -13.29
CA ILE A 60 -17.59 -12.04 -12.87
C ILE A 60 -17.72 -11.05 -11.71
N LEU A 61 -18.72 -10.17 -11.75
CA LEU A 61 -19.01 -9.25 -10.65
C LEU A 61 -19.34 -10.01 -9.35
N SER A 62 -20.09 -11.11 -9.44
CA SER A 62 -20.40 -11.94 -8.28
C SER A 62 -19.15 -12.57 -7.68
N VAL A 63 -18.22 -13.04 -8.51
CA VAL A 63 -16.90 -13.51 -8.06
C VAL A 63 -16.10 -12.39 -7.41
N ALA A 64 -16.08 -11.19 -7.99
CA ALA A 64 -15.39 -10.03 -7.43
C ALA A 64 -15.95 -9.66 -6.04
N VAL A 65 -17.28 -9.54 -5.92
CA VAL A 65 -17.96 -9.22 -4.65
C VAL A 65 -17.69 -10.30 -3.60
N SER A 66 -17.69 -11.58 -4.00
CA SER A 66 -17.39 -12.69 -3.08
C SER A 66 -15.96 -12.66 -2.54
N ASN A 67 -15.04 -11.98 -3.24
CA ASN A 67 -13.63 -11.82 -2.84
C ASN A 67 -13.31 -10.40 -2.36
N ILE A 68 -14.30 -9.55 -2.09
CA ILE A 68 -14.07 -8.14 -1.75
C ILE A 68 -13.30 -7.95 -0.42
N TYR A 69 -13.39 -8.92 0.49
CA TYR A 69 -12.64 -8.91 1.74
C TYR A 69 -11.11 -8.94 1.53
N ALA A 70 -10.65 -9.31 0.33
CA ALA A 70 -9.23 -9.26 -0.04
C ALA A 70 -8.61 -7.85 0.07
N VAL A 71 -9.44 -6.79 0.11
CA VAL A 71 -8.99 -5.42 0.43
C VAL A 71 -8.28 -5.36 1.80
N ILE A 72 -8.61 -6.24 2.74
CA ILE A 72 -7.90 -6.37 4.02
C ILE A 72 -6.45 -6.81 3.80
N GLY A 73 -6.21 -7.72 2.85
CA GLY A 73 -4.86 -8.11 2.44
C GLY A 73 -4.06 -6.94 1.87
N LEU A 74 -4.69 -6.08 1.05
CA LEU A 74 -4.07 -4.85 0.56
C LEU A 74 -3.71 -3.89 1.71
N ALA A 75 -4.61 -3.72 2.69
CA ALA A 75 -4.33 -2.92 3.87
C ALA A 75 -3.15 -3.50 4.69
N ALA A 76 -3.08 -4.82 4.82
CA ALA A 76 -1.96 -5.49 5.49
C ALA A 76 -0.63 -5.30 4.75
N ALA A 77 -0.62 -5.39 3.41
CA ALA A 77 0.56 -5.07 2.60
C ALA A 77 1.02 -3.62 2.79
N TYR A 78 0.08 -2.66 2.83
CA TYR A 78 0.40 -1.27 3.10
C TYR A 78 0.94 -1.07 4.54
N GLY A 79 0.35 -1.76 5.52
CA GLY A 79 0.84 -1.76 6.89
C GLY A 79 2.29 -2.26 7.00
N LEU A 80 2.62 -3.35 6.31
CA LEU A 80 4.00 -3.86 6.21
C LEU A 80 4.94 -2.82 5.59
N TYR A 81 4.52 -2.17 4.51
CA TYR A 81 5.29 -1.09 3.88
C TYR A 81 5.56 0.06 4.86
N LEU A 82 4.57 0.48 5.65
CA LEU A 82 4.75 1.51 6.68
C LEU A 82 5.69 1.08 7.80
N ILE A 83 5.60 -0.18 8.26
CA ILE A 83 6.52 -0.72 9.26
C ILE A 83 7.95 -0.70 8.72
N TYR A 84 8.16 -1.19 7.49
CA TYR A 84 9.46 -1.13 6.80
C TYR A 84 9.97 0.31 6.69
N LYS A 85 9.13 1.22 6.19
CA LYS A 85 9.47 2.64 6.06
C LYS A 85 9.83 3.27 7.40
N SER A 86 9.15 2.91 8.49
CA SER A 86 9.43 3.42 9.84
C SER A 86 10.79 2.96 10.40
N TRP A 87 11.33 1.87 9.88
CA TRP A 87 12.66 1.38 10.25
C TRP A 87 13.73 2.05 9.41
N THR A 88 13.52 2.21 8.11
CA THR A 88 14.44 2.91 7.19
C THR A 88 14.48 4.42 7.43
N SER A 89 13.35 5.07 7.67
CA SER A 89 13.29 6.53 7.88
C SER A 89 13.93 6.98 9.20
N LYS A 90 14.07 6.09 10.18
CA LYS A 90 14.85 6.36 11.40
C LYS A 90 16.36 6.24 11.18
N THR A 91 16.78 5.50 10.15
CA THR A 91 18.19 5.46 9.73
C THR A 91 18.58 6.76 9.04
N GLU A 92 17.66 7.37 8.28
CA GLU A 92 17.87 8.69 7.63
C GLU A 92 17.49 9.88 8.55
N GLY A 93 16.74 9.65 9.62
CA GLY A 93 16.27 10.68 10.56
C GLY A 93 17.28 11.14 11.60
N SER A 94 18.46 10.52 11.66
CA SER A 94 19.58 11.00 12.51
C SER A 94 20.40 12.11 11.85
N SER A 95 20.04 12.55 10.64
CA SER A 95 20.62 13.72 9.97
C SER A 95 19.60 14.86 9.80
N LYS A 96 18.78 15.11 10.83
CA LYS A 96 18.15 16.43 11.04
C LYS A 96 18.68 17.12 12.29
N SER A 97 19.94 16.87 12.62
CA SER A 97 20.78 18.00 13.01
C SER A 97 21.02 18.77 11.70
N PHE A 98 20.32 19.90 11.50
CA PHE A 98 20.98 21.00 10.81
C PHE A 98 22.18 21.38 11.69
N LYS A 99 23.24 20.57 11.66
CA LYS A 99 24.57 21.09 11.80
C LYS A 99 24.73 21.82 10.49
N SER A 100 24.61 23.13 10.54
CA SER A 100 25.34 23.97 9.62
C SER A 100 26.73 23.32 9.47
N ASP A 101 27.08 22.88 8.25
CA ASP A 101 28.44 22.49 7.88
C ASP A 101 29.33 23.74 7.83
N ASP A 102 29.13 24.63 8.79
CA ASP A 102 29.90 25.83 8.98
C ASP A 102 30.90 25.55 10.12
N PRO A 103 32.18 25.34 9.78
CA PRO A 103 33.22 25.06 10.75
C PRO A 103 33.46 26.23 11.71
N PHE A 104 32.85 27.40 11.48
CA PHE A 104 33.00 28.61 12.31
C PHE A 104 31.95 28.75 13.43
N THR A 105 30.88 27.94 13.42
CA THR A 105 29.82 28.02 14.46
C THR A 105 30.29 27.65 15.86
N ASN A 106 31.34 26.85 15.98
CA ASN A 106 31.95 26.57 17.28
C ASN A 106 32.64 27.81 17.86
N PHE A 107 33.26 28.65 17.02
CA PHE A 107 33.93 29.88 17.48
C PHE A 107 32.93 30.95 17.89
N GLU A 108 31.83 31.12 17.16
CA GLU A 108 30.77 32.08 17.53
C GLU A 108 30.12 31.72 18.87
N ARG A 109 29.93 30.42 19.15
CA ARG A 109 29.43 29.94 20.45
C ARG A 109 30.39 30.24 21.59
N GLU A 110 31.68 29.94 21.43
CA GLU A 110 32.72 30.22 22.44
C GLU A 110 32.86 31.72 22.68
N TRP A 111 32.77 32.55 21.63
CA TRP A 111 32.86 34.00 21.74
C TRP A 111 31.64 34.62 22.45
N ALA A 112 30.45 34.07 22.23
CA ALA A 112 29.24 34.48 22.93
C ALA A 112 29.24 34.05 24.42
N GLU A 113 29.89 32.93 24.76
CA GLU A 113 30.08 32.50 26.15
C GLU A 113 31.09 33.36 26.91
N LEU A 114 32.13 33.86 26.23
CA LEU A 114 33.14 34.74 26.83
C LEU A 114 32.67 36.19 27.06
N ASN A 115 31.69 36.66 26.28
CA ASN A 115 31.14 38.02 26.38
C ASN A 115 29.88 38.13 27.25
N LYS A 116 29.63 37.12 28.09
CA LYS A 116 28.51 37.06 29.02
C LYS A 116 28.99 37.15 30.46
#